data_AF-A0A4Y7PQF7-F1
#
_entry.id   AF-A0A4Y7PQF7-F1
#
_cell.length_a   1.000
_cell.length_b   1.000
_cell.length_c   1.000
_cell.angle_alpha   90.00
_cell.angle_beta   90.00
_cell.angle_gamma   90.00
#
_symmetry.space_group_name_H-M   'P 1'
#
loop_
_entity.id
_entity.type
_entity.pdbx_description
1 polymer ?
#
loop_
_entity_poly.entity_id
_entity_poly.type
_entity_poly.pdbx_seq_one_letter_code
_entity_poly.pdbx_strand_id
1 'polypeptide(L)'
;DDAKSTAASSSENKPLIPKPPGEVTRRTRGGYALEKELNWNADLYKDVQKRVHELATEHLYLHGTFPTQDKVKLQIVYAEARKSFPILNEYRGDWVVEDFLRVYLKRTKTRRNGG
;
A
#
# COMPACT_ATOMS: atom_id res chain seq x y z
N ASP A 1 11.31 6.27 47.74
CA ASP A 1 10.27 5.70 46.85
C ASP A 1 9.93 6.77 45.82
N ASP A 2 9.82 6.57 44.52
CA ASP A 2 10.17 5.50 43.57
C ASP A 2 9.92 6.13 42.17
N ALA A 3 10.30 5.42 41.11
CA ALA A 3 10.03 5.67 39.69
C ALA A 3 10.92 6.71 38.95
N LYS A 4 12.02 6.28 38.29
CA LYS A 4 12.10 5.53 37.02
C LYS A 4 12.21 6.45 35.79
N SER A 5 13.45 6.66 35.34
CA SER A 5 13.74 7.06 33.96
C SER A 5 14.72 6.02 33.39
N THR A 6 14.15 4.95 32.86
CA THR A 6 14.88 3.84 32.25
C THR A 6 15.28 4.21 30.83
N ALA A 7 16.57 4.04 30.56
CA ALA A 7 17.21 4.17 29.28
C ALA A 7 16.67 3.18 28.23
N ALA A 8 16.56 3.64 26.97
CA ALA A 8 16.84 2.89 25.75
C ALA A 8 16.67 3.81 24.53
N SER A 9 17.64 4.70 24.30
CA SER A 9 17.81 5.34 22.99
C SER A 9 18.81 4.53 22.17
N SER A 10 18.57 4.49 20.85
CA SER A 10 19.45 3.97 19.79
C SER A 10 19.17 2.51 19.35
N SER A 11 17.96 2.25 18.86
CA SER A 11 17.84 1.41 17.66
C SER A 11 17.54 2.37 16.52
N GLU A 12 18.29 2.31 15.42
CA GLU A 12 18.16 3.14 14.23
C GLU A 12 16.74 3.09 13.66
N ASN A 13 15.86 3.92 14.22
CA ASN A 13 14.50 4.09 13.75
C ASN A 13 14.57 5.01 12.54
N LYS A 14 15.02 4.49 11.40
CA LYS A 14 14.87 5.18 10.12
C LYS A 14 13.39 5.59 10.02
N PRO A 15 13.07 6.88 9.90
CA PRO A 15 11.69 7.32 9.88
C PRO A 15 11.01 6.70 8.65
N LEU A 16 10.06 5.79 8.90
CA LEU A 16 9.26 5.16 7.86
C LEU A 16 8.56 6.23 7.02
N ILE A 17 8.57 6.07 5.71
CA ILE A 17 7.98 7.05 4.77
C ILE A 17 6.46 7.08 5.00
N PRO A 18 5.90 8.20 5.50
CA PRO A 18 4.48 8.31 5.76
C PRO A 18 3.69 8.42 4.45
N LYS A 19 2.39 8.12 4.53
CA LYS A 19 1.48 8.33 3.40
C LYS A 19 1.39 9.83 3.09
N PRO A 20 1.55 10.24 1.82
CA PRO A 20 1.40 11.65 1.44
C PRO A 20 -0.07 12.11 1.58
N PRO A 21 -0.29 13.42 1.81
CA PRO A 21 -1.64 13.96 1.94
C PRO A 21 -2.41 13.82 0.62
N GLY A 22 -3.68 13.38 0.71
CA GLY A 22 -4.57 13.18 -0.43
C GLY A 22 -4.83 11.70 -0.74
N GLU A 23 -5.52 11.43 -1.86
CA GLU A 23 -5.84 10.07 -2.30
C GLU A 23 -5.21 9.77 -3.65
N VAL A 24 -4.53 8.62 -3.77
CA VAL A 24 -3.95 8.13 -5.04
C VAL A 24 -4.93 8.10 -6.22
N THR A 25 -6.24 7.94 -5.92
CA THR A 25 -7.28 7.82 -6.94
C THR A 25 -7.93 9.16 -7.36
N ARG A 26 -7.50 10.29 -6.78
CA ARG A 26 -8.01 11.65 -7.04
C ARG A 26 -6.97 12.55 -7.72
N ARG A 27 -6.22 12.03 -8.70
CA ARG A 27 -5.15 12.77 -9.41
C ARG A 27 -5.54 14.17 -9.90
N THR A 28 -6.81 14.43 -10.22
CA THR A 28 -7.30 15.73 -10.72
C THR A 28 -8.00 16.61 -9.67
N ARG A 29 -8.18 16.14 -8.43
CA ARG A 29 -8.89 16.87 -7.35
C ARG A 29 -8.10 16.88 -6.03
N GLY A 30 -6.79 17.12 -6.09
CA GLY A 30 -5.91 17.19 -4.91
C GLY A 30 -5.37 15.85 -4.40
N GLY A 31 -5.38 14.81 -5.23
CA GLY A 31 -4.66 13.56 -4.98
C GLY A 31 -3.28 13.55 -5.63
N TYR A 32 -2.47 12.53 -5.31
CA TYR A 32 -1.12 12.36 -5.85
C TYR A 32 -1.02 11.21 -6.85
N ALA A 33 0.08 11.19 -7.61
CA ALA A 33 0.43 10.07 -8.47
C ALA A 33 1.39 9.13 -7.73
N LEU A 34 0.95 7.89 -7.46
CA LEU A 34 1.73 6.89 -6.72
C LEU A 34 3.16 6.74 -7.27
N GLU A 35 3.30 6.66 -8.59
CA GLU A 35 4.59 6.54 -9.27
C GLU A 35 5.53 7.73 -8.97
N LYS A 36 4.99 8.95 -8.88
CA LYS A 36 5.77 10.15 -8.52
C LYS A 36 6.18 10.16 -7.05
N GLU A 37 5.27 9.76 -6.16
CA GLU A 37 5.54 9.74 -4.71
C GLU A 37 6.53 8.66 -4.31
N LEU A 38 6.46 7.49 -4.95
CA LEU A 38 7.39 6.40 -4.68
C LEU A 38 8.78 6.68 -5.25
N ASN A 39 8.85 7.43 -6.35
CA ASN A 39 10.09 7.71 -7.08
C ASN A 39 10.92 6.44 -7.36
N TRP A 40 10.23 5.32 -7.60
CA TRP A 40 10.83 4.04 -7.94
C TRP A 40 11.21 4.00 -9.41
N ASN A 41 12.15 3.11 -9.75
CA ASN A 41 12.38 2.78 -11.15
C ASN A 41 11.09 2.19 -11.76
N ALA A 42 10.85 2.48 -13.05
CA ALA A 42 9.64 2.08 -13.75
C ALA A 42 9.43 0.56 -13.74
N ASP A 43 10.52 -0.22 -13.83
CA ASP A 43 10.47 -1.68 -13.77
C ASP A 43 10.05 -2.17 -12.38
N LEU A 44 10.69 -1.65 -11.32
CA LEU A 44 10.34 -1.99 -9.93
C LEU A 44 8.88 -1.65 -9.63
N TYR A 45 8.42 -0.46 -10.05
CA TYR A 45 7.04 -0.06 -9.89
C TYR A 45 6.07 -1.02 -10.59
N LYS A 46 6.37 -1.42 -11.83
CA LYS A 46 5.55 -2.39 -12.57
C LYS A 46 5.57 -3.77 -11.93
N ASP A 47 6.71 -4.25 -11.44
CA ASP A 47 6.84 -5.56 -10.80
C ASP A 47 6.06 -5.61 -9.49
N VAL A 48 6.22 -4.60 -8.63
CA VAL A 48 5.44 -4.49 -7.38
C VAL A 48 3.96 -4.37 -7.70
N GLN A 49 3.59 -3.51 -8.65
CA GLN A 49 2.21 -3.34 -9.08
C GLN A 49 1.59 -4.66 -9.55
N LYS A 50 2.29 -5.38 -10.44
CA LYS A 50 1.84 -6.64 -11.00
C LYS A 50 1.65 -7.68 -9.88
N ARG A 51 2.63 -7.82 -8.99
CA ARG A 51 2.54 -8.76 -7.87
C ARG A 51 1.36 -8.43 -6.96
N VAL A 52 1.18 -7.16 -6.59
CA VAL A 52 0.05 -6.75 -5.75
C VAL A 52 -1.30 -7.00 -6.45
N HIS A 53 -1.38 -6.80 -7.76
CA HIS A 53 -2.60 -7.11 -8.53
C HIS A 53 -2.89 -8.62 -8.58
N GLU A 54 -1.86 -9.46 -8.74
CA GLU A 54 -1.99 -10.92 -8.69
C GLU A 54 -2.53 -11.35 -7.32
N LEU A 55 -1.89 -10.91 -6.23
CA LEU A 55 -2.34 -11.18 -4.86
C LEU A 55 -3.76 -10.68 -4.58
N ALA A 56 -4.11 -9.52 -5.13
CA ALA A 56 -5.47 -9.00 -5.05
C ALA A 56 -6.48 -9.89 -5.79
N THR A 57 -6.09 -10.47 -6.92
CA THR A 57 -6.96 -11.35 -7.72
C THR A 57 -7.12 -12.71 -7.06
N GLU A 58 -6.08 -13.19 -6.36
CA GLU A 58 -6.06 -14.46 -5.65
C GLU A 58 -6.81 -14.40 -4.30
N HIS A 59 -6.56 -13.36 -3.51
CA HIS A 59 -7.11 -13.26 -2.16
C HIS A 59 -8.33 -12.34 -2.06
N LEU A 60 -8.33 -11.19 -2.76
CA LEU A 60 -9.35 -10.16 -2.56
C LEU A 60 -10.55 -10.31 -3.50
N TYR A 61 -11.67 -9.74 -3.09
CA TYR A 61 -12.89 -9.73 -3.88
C TYR A 61 -12.87 -8.54 -4.85
N LEU A 62 -12.52 -8.80 -6.11
CA LEU A 62 -12.38 -7.77 -7.15
C LEU A 62 -13.66 -6.98 -7.46
N HIS A 63 -14.82 -7.52 -7.07
CA HIS A 63 -16.13 -6.88 -7.22
C HIS A 63 -16.46 -5.92 -6.08
N GLY A 64 -15.69 -5.94 -4.99
CA GLY A 64 -15.85 -5.05 -3.85
C GLY A 64 -15.03 -3.76 -3.98
N THR A 65 -15.35 -2.77 -3.16
CA THR A 65 -14.48 -1.62 -2.94
C THR A 65 -13.41 -1.97 -1.91
N PHE A 66 -12.33 -1.17 -1.82
CA PHE A 66 -11.31 -1.39 -0.80
C PHE A 66 -11.86 -1.53 0.64
N PRO A 67 -12.77 -0.67 1.14
CA PRO A 67 -13.31 -0.81 2.51
C PRO A 67 -14.21 -2.03 2.72
N THR A 68 -14.71 -2.66 1.64
CA THR A 68 -15.51 -3.90 1.75
C THR A 68 -14.65 -5.15 1.72
N GLN A 69 -13.32 -5.02 1.57
CA GLN A 69 -12.41 -6.16 1.59
C GLN A 69 -12.23 -6.70 3.01
N ASP A 70 -12.03 -8.01 3.10
CA ASP A 70 -11.73 -8.66 4.36
C ASP A 70 -10.34 -8.23 4.87
N LYS A 71 -10.30 -7.72 6.10
CA LYS A 71 -9.07 -7.26 6.75
C LYS A 71 -8.06 -8.39 6.89
N VAL A 72 -8.50 -9.62 7.12
CA VAL A 72 -7.60 -10.78 7.24
C VAL A 72 -6.88 -11.02 5.92
N LYS A 73 -7.62 -10.96 4.81
CA LYS A 73 -7.05 -11.13 3.48
C LYS A 73 -6.14 -9.99 3.08
N LEU A 74 -6.47 -8.75 3.44
CA LEU A 74 -5.58 -7.60 3.25
C LEU A 74 -4.25 -7.80 3.98
N GLN A 75 -4.27 -8.30 5.23
CA GLN A 75 -3.04 -8.60 5.97
C GLN A 75 -2.18 -9.67 5.29
N ILE A 76 -2.79 -10.71 4.71
CA ILE A 76 -2.07 -11.71 3.90
C ILE A 76 -1.38 -11.03 2.72
N VAL A 77 -2.11 -10.22 1.94
CA VAL A 77 -1.55 -9.48 0.80
C VAL A 77 -0.40 -8.57 1.23
N TYR A 78 -0.51 -7.86 2.36
CA TYR A 78 0.57 -7.01 2.89
C TYR A 78 1.80 -7.83 3.30
N ALA A 79 1.60 -8.96 3.97
CA ALA A 79 2.69 -9.84 4.37
C ALA A 79 3.42 -10.42 3.14
N GLU A 80 2.69 -10.90 2.14
CA GLU A 80 3.28 -11.48 0.94
C GLU A 80 3.95 -10.44 0.04
N ALA A 81 3.36 -9.24 -0.08
CA ALA A 81 3.98 -8.14 -0.80
C ALA A 81 5.31 -7.75 -0.15
N ARG A 82 5.35 -7.56 1.18
CA ARG A 82 6.59 -7.25 1.92
C ARG A 82 7.64 -8.35 1.80
N LYS A 83 7.21 -9.62 1.80
CA LYS A 83 8.11 -10.77 1.59
C LYS A 83 8.71 -10.77 0.18
N SER A 84 7.95 -10.36 -0.82
CA SER A 84 8.41 -10.28 -2.21
C SER A 84 9.30 -9.06 -2.46
N PHE A 85 8.99 -7.93 -1.84
CA PHE A 85 9.67 -6.65 -2.05
C PHE A 85 10.01 -6.00 -0.71
N PRO A 86 11.26 -6.17 -0.21
CA PRO A 86 11.70 -5.62 1.06
C PRO A 86 11.60 -4.09 1.15
N ILE A 87 11.65 -3.39 0.01
CA ILE A 87 11.48 -1.92 -0.10
C ILE A 87 10.15 -1.45 0.51
N LEU A 88 9.11 -2.30 0.51
CA LEU A 88 7.82 -1.97 1.13
C LEU A 88 7.92 -1.78 2.65
N ASN A 89 8.91 -2.38 3.30
CA ASN A 89 9.15 -2.20 4.74
C ASN A 89 9.64 -0.80 5.09
N GLU A 90 10.09 0.00 4.11
CA GLU A 90 10.49 1.39 4.33
C GLU A 90 9.29 2.34 4.46
N TYR A 91 8.07 1.87 4.16
CA TYR A 91 6.85 2.66 4.16
C TYR A 91 5.98 2.38 5.38
N ARG A 92 5.43 3.44 5.97
CA ARG A 92 4.68 3.34 7.22
C ARG A 92 3.29 2.74 7.00
N GLY A 93 3.03 1.57 7.57
CA GLY A 93 1.66 1.00 7.60
C GLY A 93 1.18 0.53 6.23
N ASP A 94 2.08 0.03 5.39
CA ASP A 94 1.76 -0.67 4.13
C ASP A 94 0.90 0.17 3.15
N TRP A 95 0.94 1.50 3.29
CA TRP A 95 0.08 2.41 2.53
C TRP A 95 0.29 2.29 1.02
N VAL A 96 1.50 1.92 0.60
CA VAL A 96 1.87 1.71 -0.81
C VAL A 96 1.05 0.56 -1.41
N VAL A 97 1.01 -0.58 -0.71
CA VAL A 97 0.23 -1.75 -1.14
C VAL A 97 -1.25 -1.42 -1.11
N GLU A 98 -1.73 -0.75 -0.06
CA GLU A 98 -3.11 -0.28 0.02
C GLU A 98 -3.50 0.63 -1.16
N ASP A 99 -2.64 1.55 -1.56
CA ASP A 99 -2.93 2.43 -2.70
C ASP A 99 -2.95 1.68 -4.03
N PHE A 100 -2.02 0.74 -4.25
CA PHE A 100 -2.07 -0.16 -5.40
C PHE A 100 -3.40 -0.91 -5.46
N LEU A 101 -3.84 -1.47 -4.33
CA LEU A 101 -5.12 -2.17 -4.21
C LEU A 101 -6.31 -1.23 -4.49
N ARG A 102 -6.32 -0.02 -3.93
CA ARG A 102 -7.37 0.98 -4.18
C ARG A 102 -7.46 1.35 -5.67
N VAL A 103 -6.33 1.60 -6.31
CA VAL A 103 -6.29 1.92 -7.76
C VAL A 103 -6.78 0.74 -8.58
N TYR A 104 -6.34 -0.47 -8.25
CA TYR A 104 -6.71 -1.70 -8.95
C TYR A 104 -8.21 -1.97 -8.84
N LEU A 105 -8.75 -2.04 -7.63
CA LEU A 105 -10.19 -2.30 -7.39
C LEU A 105 -11.08 -1.23 -8.05
N LYS A 106 -10.67 0.05 -7.99
CA LYS A 106 -11.39 1.14 -8.68
C LYS A 106 -11.41 0.93 -10.20
N ARG A 107 -10.25 0.60 -10.81
CA ARG A 107 -10.15 0.34 -12.26
C ARG A 107 -10.96 -0.88 -12.68
N THR A 108 -10.91 -1.96 -11.91
CA THR A 108 -11.65 -3.20 -12.19
C THR A 108 -13.16 -2.95 -12.16
N LYS A 109 -13.65 -2.15 -11.20
CA LYS A 109 -15.06 -1.73 -11.16
C LYS A 109 -15.46 -0.90 -12.38
N THR A 110 -14.67 0.11 -12.76
CA THR A 110 -15.01 1.00 -13.88
C THR A 110 -15.04 0.26 -15.23
N ARG A 111 -14.12 -0.67 -15.49
CA ARG A 111 -14.05 -1.41 -16.77
C ARG A 111 -15.29 -2.24 -17.08
N ARG A 112 -16.08 -2.62 -16.07
CA ARG A 112 -17.29 -3.42 -16.26
C ARG A 112 -18.58 -2.60 -16.38
N ASN A 113 -18.58 -1.36 -15.88
CA ASN A 113 -19.75 -0.46 -15.91
C ASN A 113 -19.84 0.40 -17.18
N GLY A 114 -19.04 0.08 -18.21
CA GLY A 114 -19.01 0.77 -19.51
C GLY A 114 -19.28 -0.17 -20.69
N GLY A 115 -20.05 -1.25 -20.47
CA GLY A 115 -20.59 -2.12 -21.51
C GLY A 115 -22.10 -2.11 -21.47
#